data_AF-A0A2K2DSP4-F1
#
_entry.id   AF-A0A2K2DSP4-F1
#
_cell.length_a   1.000
_cell.length_b   1.000
_cell.length_c   1.000
_cell.angle_alpha   90.00
_cell.angle_beta   90.00
_cell.angle_gamma   90.00
#
_symmetry.space_group_name_H-M   'P 1'
#
loop_
_entity.id
_entity.type
_entity.pdbx_description
1 polymer ?
#
loop_
_entity_poly.entity_id
_entity_poly.type
_entity_poly.pdbx_seq_one_letter_code
_entity_poly.pdbx_strand_id
1 'polypeptide(L)'
;VARQVWWQTLSAWGHSDRLQRPDASLCDWWPSIPLAETDLKDFTTVSILLFWCLWKYRNRVVFDHIPIHFRSLVKEVGSEMEAWKRAGLLRGLAFSVVPREWRDNG
;
A
#
# COMPACT_ATOMS: atom_id res chain seq x y z
N VAL A 1 -8.25 -1.76 -8.94
CA VAL A 1 -7.90 -0.85 -7.80
C VAL A 1 -6.91 -1.52 -6.85
N ALA A 2 -7.31 -2.51 -6.04
CA ALA A 2 -6.42 -3.11 -5.03
C ALA A 2 -5.09 -3.66 -5.60
N ARG A 3 -5.12 -4.48 -6.65
CA ARG A 3 -3.91 -5.03 -7.30
C ARG A 3 -2.93 -3.96 -7.77
N GLN A 4 -3.45 -2.83 -8.27
CA GLN A 4 -2.63 -1.73 -8.78
C GLN A 4 -1.97 -0.94 -7.65
N VAL A 5 -2.67 -0.76 -6.51
CA VAL A 5 -2.07 -0.19 -5.29
C VAL A 5 -0.95 -1.09 -4.76
N TRP A 6 -1.17 -2.41 -4.74
CA TRP A 6 -0.13 -3.38 -4.34
C TRP A 6 1.07 -3.35 -5.28
N TRP A 7 0.84 -3.32 -6.59
CA TRP A 7 1.94 -3.23 -7.56
C TRP A 7 2.78 -1.98 -7.38
N GLN A 8 2.16 -0.82 -7.19
CA GLN A 8 2.89 0.43 -6.95
C GLN A 8 3.65 0.39 -5.62
N THR A 9 3.06 -0.17 -4.56
CA THR A 9 3.72 -0.28 -3.26
C THR A 9 4.93 -1.23 -3.31
N LEU A 10 4.78 -2.41 -3.92
CA LEU A 10 5.86 -3.38 -4.09
C LEU A 10 6.96 -2.84 -5.02
N SER A 11 6.59 -2.09 -6.05
CA SER A 11 7.55 -1.45 -6.96
C SER A 11 8.37 -0.37 -6.24
N ALA A 12 7.73 0.42 -5.36
CA ALA A 12 8.45 1.38 -4.51
C ALA A 12 9.44 0.70 -3.56
N TRP A 13 9.18 -0.56 -3.20
CA TRP A 13 10.02 -1.36 -2.34
C TRP A 13 11.10 -2.19 -3.08
N GLY A 14 11.11 -2.14 -4.41
CA GLY A 14 12.04 -2.94 -5.23
C GLY A 14 11.70 -4.43 -5.29
N HIS A 15 10.47 -4.81 -4.90
CA HIS A 15 9.97 -6.19 -4.86
C HIS A 15 8.81 -6.41 -5.84
N SER A 16 8.84 -5.73 -7.00
CA SER A 16 7.83 -5.82 -8.05
C SER A 16 7.64 -7.25 -8.59
N ASP A 17 8.67 -8.08 -8.45
CA ASP A 17 8.70 -9.50 -8.79
C ASP A 17 7.72 -10.34 -7.93
N ARG A 18 7.35 -9.82 -6.75
CA ARG A 18 6.52 -10.53 -5.77
C ARG A 18 5.04 -10.23 -5.92
N LEU A 19 4.62 -9.65 -7.04
CA LEU A 19 3.22 -9.29 -7.29
C LEU A 19 2.31 -10.53 -7.26
N GLN A 20 1.11 -10.33 -6.72
CA GLN A 20 -0.01 -11.27 -6.79
C GLN A 20 -0.23 -11.79 -8.23
N ARG A 21 -0.21 -13.13 -8.37
CA ARG A 21 -0.68 -13.79 -9.59
C ARG A 21 -2.16 -13.43 -9.84
N PRO A 22 -2.61 -13.35 -11.09
CA PRO A 22 -3.97 -12.87 -11.41
C PRO A 22 -5.11 -13.65 -10.73
N ASP A 23 -4.85 -14.89 -10.33
CA ASP A 23 -5.78 -15.88 -9.78
C ASP A 23 -5.65 -16.07 -8.25
N ALA A 24 -4.53 -15.66 -7.64
CA ALA A 24 -4.31 -15.83 -6.21
C ALA A 24 -5.20 -14.88 -5.41
N SER A 25 -5.82 -15.34 -4.32
CA SER A 25 -6.48 -14.43 -3.40
C SER A 25 -5.44 -13.63 -2.60
N LEU A 26 -5.84 -12.48 -2.06
CA LEU A 26 -4.98 -11.67 -1.20
C LEU A 26 -4.55 -12.45 0.05
N CYS A 27 -5.43 -13.28 0.60
CA CYS A 27 -5.18 -14.12 1.76
C CYS A 27 -4.17 -15.23 1.49
N ASP A 28 -4.11 -15.74 0.26
CA ASP A 28 -3.15 -16.78 -0.13
C ASP A 28 -1.80 -16.18 -0.53
N TRP A 29 -1.82 -15.04 -1.22
CA TRP A 29 -0.63 -14.36 -1.68
C TRP A 29 0.15 -13.69 -0.54
N TRP A 30 -0.53 -12.97 0.34
CA TRP A 30 0.09 -12.22 1.45
C TRP A 30 1.08 -13.04 2.30
N PRO A 31 0.71 -14.20 2.87
CA PRO A 31 1.61 -15.02 3.68
C PRO A 31 2.67 -15.77 2.85
N SER A 32 2.51 -15.85 1.52
CA SER A 32 3.43 -16.59 0.64
C SER A 32 4.71 -15.82 0.29
N ILE A 33 4.81 -14.55 0.65
CA ILE A 33 5.92 -13.67 0.27
C ILE A 33 7.14 -13.95 1.17
N PRO A 34 8.26 -14.46 0.61
CA PRO A 34 9.45 -14.75 1.41
C PRO A 34 10.18 -13.45 1.75
N LEU A 35 10.15 -13.07 3.02
CA LEU A 35 10.81 -11.87 3.56
C LEU A 35 11.77 -12.24 4.69
N ALA A 36 12.86 -11.49 4.80
CA ALA A 36 13.69 -11.52 6.00
C ALA A 36 12.87 -11.00 7.20
N GLU A 37 13.21 -11.46 8.41
CA GLU A 37 12.45 -11.14 9.63
C GLU A 37 12.33 -9.62 9.90
N THR A 38 13.38 -8.86 9.56
CA THR A 38 13.40 -7.39 9.64
C THR A 38 12.43 -6.74 8.65
N ASP A 39 12.36 -7.27 7.43
CA ASP A 39 11.52 -6.74 6.35
C ASP A 39 10.05 -7.15 6.54
N LEU A 40 9.80 -8.31 7.14
CA LEU A 40 8.47 -8.83 7.42
C LEU A 40 7.68 -7.89 8.36
N LYS A 41 8.36 -7.30 9.35
CA LYS A 41 7.71 -6.38 10.30
C LYS A 41 7.27 -5.09 9.63
N ASP A 42 8.14 -4.47 8.85
CA ASP A 42 7.80 -3.26 8.11
C ASP A 42 6.72 -3.56 7.05
N PHE A 43 6.84 -4.69 6.34
CA PHE A 43 5.85 -5.13 5.37
C PHE A 43 4.47 -5.33 5.97
N THR A 44 4.39 -5.99 7.12
CA THR A 44 3.15 -6.20 7.86
C THR A 44 2.52 -4.87 8.25
N THR A 45 3.34 -3.95 8.76
CA THR A 45 2.89 -2.61 9.18
C THR A 45 2.32 -1.83 8.00
N VAL A 46 3.04 -1.81 6.87
CA VAL A 46 2.61 -1.17 5.61
C VAL A 46 1.30 -1.74 5.11
N SER A 47 1.12 -3.03 5.30
CA SER A 47 0.02 -3.73 4.66
C SER A 47 -1.25 -3.66 5.46
N ILE A 48 -1.12 -3.60 6.79
CA ILE A 48 -2.19 -3.14 7.65
C ILE A 48 -2.64 -1.73 7.22
N LEU A 49 -1.70 -0.81 6.94
CA LEU A 49 -2.03 0.53 6.45
C LEU A 49 -2.74 0.48 5.09
N LEU A 50 -2.26 -0.33 4.15
CA LEU A 50 -2.91 -0.50 2.84
C LEU A 50 -4.32 -1.09 2.96
N PHE A 51 -4.50 -2.11 3.79
CA PHE A 51 -5.82 -2.68 4.08
C PHE A 51 -6.74 -1.65 4.70
N TRP A 52 -6.24 -0.85 5.64
CA TRP A 52 -6.99 0.23 6.27
C TRP A 52 -7.44 1.28 5.24
N CYS A 53 -6.53 1.77 4.40
CA CYS A 53 -6.86 2.74 3.35
C CYS A 53 -7.84 2.19 2.31
N LEU A 54 -7.65 0.93 1.88
CA LEU A 54 -8.59 0.26 0.97
C LEU A 54 -9.96 0.08 1.60
N TRP A 55 -10.03 -0.28 2.88
CA TRP A 55 -11.28 -0.42 3.63
C TRP A 55 -12.00 0.92 3.76
N LYS A 56 -11.30 1.98 4.20
CA LYS A 56 -11.84 3.35 4.26
C LYS A 56 -12.40 3.78 2.91
N TYR A 57 -11.62 3.61 1.85
CA TYR A 57 -12.01 4.00 0.49
C TYR A 57 -13.24 3.24 0.01
N ARG A 58 -13.29 1.91 0.20
CA ARG A 58 -14.47 1.11 -0.16
C ARG A 58 -15.71 1.54 0.61
N ASN A 59 -15.58 1.88 1.89
CA ASN A 59 -16.69 2.39 2.68
C ASN A 59 -17.18 3.74 2.16
N ARG A 60 -16.28 4.68 1.85
CA ARG A 60 -16.72 5.97 1.27
C ARG A 60 -17.46 5.76 -0.06
N VAL A 61 -16.99 4.87 -0.93
CA VAL A 61 -17.70 4.56 -2.20
C VAL A 61 -19.12 4.07 -1.93
N VAL A 62 -19.31 3.22 -0.92
CA VAL A 62 -20.61 2.62 -0.59
C VAL A 62 -21.53 3.61 0.14
N PHE A 63 -21.02 4.32 1.14
CA PHE A 63 -21.82 5.15 2.05
C PHE A 63 -21.93 6.62 1.62
N ASP A 64 -20.88 7.18 1.03
CA ASP A 64 -20.83 8.59 0.61
C ASP A 64 -21.09 8.74 -0.90
N HIS A 65 -21.37 7.63 -1.60
CA HIS A 65 -21.56 7.55 -3.04
C HIS A 65 -20.44 8.21 -3.86
N ILE A 66 -19.21 8.24 -3.31
CA ILE A 66 -18.10 8.85 -4.03
C ILE A 66 -17.76 8.02 -5.29
N PRO A 67 -17.52 8.67 -6.43
CA PRO A 67 -17.04 8.00 -7.62
C PRO A 67 -15.70 7.31 -7.40
N ILE A 68 -15.50 6.15 -8.04
CA ILE A 68 -14.28 5.35 -7.91
C ILE A 68 -13.11 6.11 -8.57
N HIS A 69 -12.32 6.81 -7.77
CA HIS A 69 -11.12 7.50 -8.20
C HIS A 69 -9.84 6.88 -7.62
N PHE A 70 -9.17 6.08 -8.45
CA PHE A 70 -7.89 5.43 -8.11
C PHE A 70 -6.83 6.43 -7.64
N ARG A 71 -6.75 7.61 -8.28
CA ARG A 71 -5.79 8.66 -7.92
C ARG A 71 -6.02 9.19 -6.49
N SER A 72 -7.28 9.30 -6.05
CA SER A 72 -7.61 9.75 -4.70
C SER A 72 -7.17 8.75 -3.63
N LEU A 73 -7.37 7.45 -3.90
CA LEU A 73 -6.89 6.39 -3.03
C LEU A 73 -5.37 6.40 -2.91
N VAL A 74 -4.66 6.50 -4.03
CA VAL A 74 -3.19 6.55 -4.07
C VAL A 74 -2.65 7.75 -3.28
N LYS A 75 -3.26 8.93 -3.42
CA LYS A 75 -2.91 10.12 -2.64
C LYS A 75 -3.13 9.91 -1.13
N GLU A 76 -4.24 9.29 -0.72
CA GLU A 76 -4.52 9.00 0.69
C GLU A 76 -3.54 7.97 1.29
N VAL A 77 -3.16 6.95 0.53
CA VAL A 77 -2.14 6.00 0.98
C VAL A 77 -0.79 6.70 1.13
N GLY A 78 -0.38 7.53 0.15
CA GLY A 78 0.88 8.27 0.22
C GLY A 78 0.97 9.22 1.40
N SER A 79 -0.11 9.95 1.71
CA SER A 79 -0.12 10.87 2.85
C SER A 79 -0.02 10.14 4.18
N GLU A 80 -0.71 9.01 4.34
CA GLU A 80 -0.62 8.16 5.53
C GLU A 80 0.77 7.55 5.69
N MET A 81 1.36 7.04 4.60
CA MET A 81 2.72 6.49 4.63
C MET A 81 3.76 7.53 5.08
N GLU A 82 3.68 8.75 4.56
CA GLU A 82 4.57 9.84 5.00
C GLU A 82 4.33 10.26 6.45
N ALA A 83 3.08 10.20 6.93
CA ALA A 83 2.77 10.46 8.34
C ALA A 83 3.38 9.40 9.26
N TRP A 84 3.27 8.11 8.91
CA TRP A 84 3.80 6.99 9.70
C TRP A 84 5.33 6.96 9.68
N LYS A 85 5.94 7.33 8.54
CA LYS A 85 7.38 7.54 8.43
C LYS A 85 7.86 8.64 9.38
N ARG A 86 7.20 9.82 9.37
CA ARG A 86 7.52 10.93 10.28
C ARG A 86 7.33 10.57 11.75
N ALA A 87 6.38 9.69 12.07
CA ALA A 87 6.16 9.18 13.42
C ALA A 87 7.18 8.10 13.85
N GLY A 88 8.11 7.69 12.99
CA GLY A 88 9.11 6.66 13.29
C GLY A 88 8.53 5.24 13.39
N LEU A 89 7.33 5.02 12.84
CA LEU A 89 6.65 3.72 12.85
C LEU A 89 7.15 2.78 11.75
N LEU A 90 7.87 3.31 10.77
CA LEU A 90 8.53 2.56 9.69
C LEU A 90 10.04 2.64 9.93
N ARG A 91 10.68 1.51 10.24
CA ARG A 91 12.06 1.48 10.76
C ARG A 91 13.11 1.12 9.71
N GLY A 92 12.73 0.51 8.58
CA GLY A 92 13.62 0.09 7.50
C GLY A 92 13.26 0.68 6.13
N LEU A 93 14.03 0.27 5.13
CA LEU A 93 14.07 0.67 3.70
C LEU A 93 12.71 0.76 2.96
N ALA A 94 11.60 0.44 3.61
CA ALA A 94 10.26 0.32 3.06
C ALA A 94 9.75 1.54 2.27
N PHE A 95 10.29 2.75 2.49
CA PHE A 95 9.99 3.94 1.68
C PHE A 95 11.14 4.95 1.62
N SER A 96 12.29 4.54 1.10
CA SER A 96 13.31 5.53 0.70
C SER A 96 12.72 6.50 -0.35
N VAL A 97 11.78 6.03 -1.18
CA VAL A 97 11.07 6.83 -2.17
C VAL A 97 9.57 6.50 -2.17
N VAL A 98 8.75 7.34 -1.51
CA VAL A 98 7.32 7.41 -1.86
C VAL A 98 7.23 7.87 -3.32
N PRO A 99 6.58 7.10 -4.22
CA PRO A 99 6.51 7.45 -5.64
C PRO A 99 6.03 8.89 -5.82
N ARG A 100 6.66 9.66 -6.73
CA ARG A 100 6.27 11.08 -6.98
C ARG A 100 4.78 11.25 -7.24
N GLU A 101 4.20 10.28 -7.95
CA GLU A 101 2.78 10.24 -8.29
C GLU A 101 1.84 10.13 -7.06
N TRP A 102 2.38 9.83 -5.87
CA TRP A 102 1.68 9.79 -4.58
C TRP A 102 1.87 11.10 -3.79
N ARG A 103 2.82 11.94 -4.22
CA ARG A 103 3.26 13.17 -3.56
C ARG A 103 2.70 14.44 -4.21
N ASP A 104 2.34 14.38 -5.49
CA ASP A 104 2.00 15.58 -6.26
C ASP A 104 0.54 16.05 -6.09
N ASN A 105 0.42 17.28 -5.57
CA ASN A 105 -0.75 18.15 -5.60
C ASN A 105 -0.89 18.81 -6.98
N GLY A 106 -1.08 17.98 -8.01
CA GLY A 106 -1.71 18.37 -9.27
C GLY A 106 -3.13 17.84 -9.31
#